data_AF-E4XAK8-F1
#
_entry.id   AF-E4XAK8-F1
#
_cell.length_a   1.000
_cell.length_b   1.000
_cell.length_c   1.000
_cell.angle_alpha   90.00
_cell.angle_beta   90.00
_cell.angle_gamma   90.00
#
_symmetry.space_group_name_H-M   'P 1'
#
loop_
_entity.id
_entity.type
_entity.pdbx_description
1 polymer ?
#
loop_
_entity_poly.entity_id
_entity_poly.type
_entity_poly.pdbx_seq_one_letter_code
_entity_poly.pdbx_strand_id
1 'polypeptide(L)'
;MEFMVYVIDNSGFDTVGGGVDTHKRNAWQSSDFIEIKTSPEGNCYTRKPFPTLMTLPGFDNCYVVDIILNFFMARTSTAGTVRMDPNFNRQAHPEYFVDSLGRSRVAWCGKASIYHVRYCPKNEHSAELIRLYHDRRQVADEDKRDFNMQINTFWYYRNHMKCKATVSLTEPTRKRREALGFTDYFY
;
A
#
# COMPACT_ATOMS: atom_id res chain seq x y z
N MET A 1 -6.08 -6.94 17.64
CA MET A 1 -4.79 -7.31 17.01
C MET A 1 -4.46 -8.79 17.21
N GLU A 2 -4.79 -9.41 18.36
CA GLU A 2 -4.61 -10.86 18.62
C GLU A 2 -5.01 -11.80 17.47
N PHE A 3 -6.13 -11.53 16.80
CA PHE A 3 -6.58 -12.34 15.67
C PHE A 3 -5.53 -12.42 14.54
N MET A 4 -4.76 -11.36 14.30
CA MET A 4 -3.73 -11.35 13.26
C MET A 4 -2.53 -12.22 13.65
N VAL A 5 -2.16 -12.23 14.94
CA VAL A 5 -1.14 -13.15 15.49
C VAL A 5 -1.59 -14.59 15.29
N TYR A 6 -2.83 -14.90 15.68
CA TYR A 6 -3.41 -16.22 15.49
C TYR A 6 -3.36 -16.68 14.03
N VAL A 7 -3.69 -15.82 13.06
CA VAL A 7 -3.58 -16.16 11.63
C VAL A 7 -2.11 -16.41 11.24
N ILE A 8 -1.18 -15.54 11.62
CA ILE A 8 0.26 -15.67 11.26
C ILE A 8 0.86 -16.98 11.81
N ASP A 9 0.45 -17.41 13.00
CA ASP A 9 1.00 -18.60 13.64
C ASP A 9 0.36 -19.92 13.16
N ASN A 10 -0.86 -19.86 12.62
CA ASN A 10 -1.62 -21.07 12.27
C ASN A 10 -1.91 -21.24 10.77
N SER A 11 -1.55 -20.27 9.91
CA SER A 11 -1.82 -20.34 8.46
C SER A 11 -0.58 -20.54 7.59
N GLY A 12 0.62 -20.32 8.13
CA GLY A 12 1.85 -20.25 7.34
C GLY A 12 1.92 -19.02 6.43
N PHE A 13 1.14 -17.97 6.71
CA PHE A 13 1.26 -16.65 6.08
C PHE A 13 2.14 -15.72 6.92
N ASP A 14 2.83 -14.82 6.23
CA ASP A 14 3.84 -13.95 6.83
C ASP A 14 3.28 -12.59 7.21
N THR A 15 2.33 -12.09 6.42
CA THR A 15 1.73 -10.77 6.59
C THR A 15 0.21 -10.88 6.60
N VAL A 16 -0.43 -10.33 7.61
CA VAL A 16 -1.90 -10.30 7.75
C VAL A 16 -2.34 -8.87 7.94
N GLY A 17 -3.40 -8.47 7.25
CA GLY A 17 -4.05 -7.17 7.42
C GLY A 17 -5.56 -7.30 7.39
N GLY A 18 -6.26 -6.17 7.35
CA GLY A 18 -7.70 -6.24 7.20
C GLY A 18 -8.39 -4.91 6.94
N GLY A 19 -9.65 -4.81 7.38
CA GLY A 19 -10.56 -3.73 7.01
C GLY A 19 -10.46 -2.51 7.94
N VAL A 20 -10.75 -1.32 7.41
CA VAL A 20 -10.91 -0.12 8.22
C VAL A 20 -12.34 0.36 8.12
N ASP A 21 -12.98 0.57 9.28
CA ASP A 21 -14.41 0.86 9.42
C ASP A 21 -15.35 -0.24 8.88
N THR A 22 -14.81 -1.42 8.52
CA THR A 22 -15.58 -2.52 7.93
C THR A 22 -14.89 -3.87 8.13
N HIS A 23 -15.70 -4.94 8.14
CA HIS A 23 -15.25 -6.33 8.07
C HIS A 23 -15.33 -6.94 6.65
N LYS A 24 -15.68 -6.11 5.65
CA LYS A 24 -15.88 -6.52 4.26
C LYS A 24 -14.82 -5.88 3.37
N ARG A 25 -14.48 -6.55 2.27
CA ARG A 25 -13.63 -5.96 1.21
C ARG A 25 -14.35 -4.79 0.55
N ASN A 26 -13.66 -3.67 0.41
CA ASN A 26 -14.12 -2.46 -0.26
C ASN A 26 -13.61 -2.40 -1.71
N ALA A 27 -14.02 -1.37 -2.46
CA ALA A 27 -13.65 -1.19 -3.86
C ALA A 27 -12.13 -1.03 -4.10
N TRP A 28 -11.34 -0.67 -3.07
CA TRP A 28 -9.88 -0.65 -3.21
C TRP A 28 -9.31 -2.06 -3.13
N GLN A 29 -9.85 -2.90 -2.25
CA GLN A 29 -9.46 -4.29 -2.08
C GLN A 29 -9.93 -5.18 -3.22
N SER A 30 -10.80 -4.73 -4.13
CA SER A 30 -11.13 -5.51 -5.33
C SER A 30 -9.98 -5.61 -6.33
N SER A 31 -8.90 -4.84 -6.15
CA SER A 31 -7.70 -4.88 -6.99
C SER A 31 -6.44 -5.19 -6.17
N ASP A 32 -6.40 -6.32 -5.48
CA ASP A 32 -5.34 -6.71 -4.56
C ASP A 32 -4.36 -7.76 -5.11
N PHE A 33 -4.46 -8.10 -6.40
CA PHE A 33 -3.43 -8.83 -7.15
C PHE A 33 -2.46 -7.85 -7.84
N ILE A 34 -1.16 -8.08 -7.76
CA ILE A 34 -0.14 -7.31 -8.46
C ILE A 34 0.39 -8.12 -9.65
N GLU A 35 0.18 -7.59 -10.85
CA GLU A 35 0.78 -8.10 -12.08
C GLU A 35 1.99 -7.23 -12.45
N ILE A 36 3.15 -7.84 -12.69
CA ILE A 36 4.32 -7.17 -13.25
C ILE A 36 4.47 -7.56 -14.72
N LYS A 37 4.46 -6.56 -15.61
CA LYS A 37 4.84 -6.70 -17.01
C LYS A 37 6.27 -6.24 -17.20
N THR A 38 7.11 -7.09 -17.78
CA THR A 38 8.53 -6.79 -17.97
C THR A 38 8.82 -6.33 -19.40
N SER A 39 9.72 -5.36 -19.56
CA SER A 39 10.28 -4.96 -20.87
C SER A 39 11.75 -4.53 -20.71
N PRO A 40 12.52 -4.50 -21.82
CA PRO A 40 13.90 -4.00 -21.78
C PRO A 40 14.02 -2.57 -21.21
N GLU A 41 13.06 -1.71 -21.51
CA GLU A 41 13.01 -0.30 -21.11
C GLU A 41 12.49 -0.09 -19.67
N GLY A 42 11.94 -1.13 -19.05
CA GLY A 42 11.45 -1.11 -17.68
C GLY A 42 10.15 -1.87 -17.47
N ASN A 43 9.91 -2.18 -16.20
CA ASN A 43 8.79 -2.97 -15.73
C ASN A 43 7.59 -2.10 -15.37
N CYS A 44 6.40 -2.66 -15.46
CA CYS A 44 5.16 -1.99 -15.13
C CYS A 44 4.34 -2.85 -14.18
N TYR A 45 4.08 -2.37 -12.97
CA TYR A 45 3.15 -3.07 -12.08
C TYR A 45 1.72 -2.54 -12.23
N THR A 46 0.75 -3.45 -12.21
CA THR A 46 -0.67 -3.13 -12.28
C THR A 46 -1.39 -3.82 -11.13
N ARG A 47 -2.31 -3.12 -10.48
CA ARG A 47 -3.22 -3.72 -9.50
C ARG A 47 -4.50 -4.17 -10.19
N LYS A 48 -4.84 -5.44 -10.05
CA LYS A 48 -6.03 -6.05 -10.67
C LYS A 48 -6.79 -6.91 -9.67
N PRO A 49 -8.06 -7.25 -9.95
CA PRO A 49 -8.71 -8.34 -9.24
C PRO A 49 -7.97 -9.65 -9.48
N PHE A 50 -7.89 -10.51 -8.47
CA PHE A 50 -7.53 -11.90 -8.70
C PHE A 50 -8.54 -12.53 -9.67
N PRO A 51 -8.09 -13.34 -10.66
CA PRO A 51 -8.99 -14.07 -11.55
C PRO A 51 -9.98 -14.95 -10.78
N THR A 52 -9.51 -15.55 -9.68
CA THR A 52 -10.31 -16.32 -8.74
C THR A 52 -9.99 -15.85 -7.33
N LEU A 53 -11.02 -15.52 -6.56
CA LEU A 53 -10.84 -15.14 -5.17
C LEU A 53 -10.38 -16.36 -4.35
N MET A 54 -9.13 -16.34 -3.90
CA MET A 54 -8.55 -17.41 -3.10
C MET A 54 -8.83 -17.16 -1.61
N THR A 55 -9.58 -18.07 -0.99
CA THR A 55 -9.77 -18.07 0.47
C THR A 55 -8.55 -18.62 1.17
N LEU A 56 -8.32 -18.17 2.40
CA LEU A 56 -7.30 -18.75 3.27
C LEU A 56 -7.87 -20.00 3.96
N PRO A 57 -7.34 -21.21 3.74
CA PRO A 57 -7.89 -22.44 4.31
C PRO A 57 -7.92 -22.40 5.84
N GLY A 58 -9.08 -22.74 6.43
CA GLY A 58 -9.27 -22.75 7.89
C GLY A 58 -9.55 -21.38 8.51
N PHE A 59 -9.62 -20.30 7.72
CA PHE A 59 -9.89 -18.95 8.22
C PHE A 59 -11.04 -18.30 7.46
N ASP A 60 -12.20 -18.23 8.11
CA ASP A 60 -13.38 -17.57 7.55
C ASP A 60 -13.13 -16.07 7.29
N ASN A 61 -13.62 -15.60 6.15
CA ASN A 61 -13.49 -14.21 5.72
C ASN A 61 -12.02 -13.73 5.67
N CYS A 62 -11.11 -14.63 5.31
CA CYS A 62 -9.72 -14.34 4.99
C CYS A 62 -9.40 -14.75 3.54
N TYR A 63 -8.62 -13.93 2.86
CA TYR A 63 -8.29 -14.10 1.45
C TYR A 63 -6.80 -13.88 1.20
N VAL A 64 -6.25 -14.64 0.25
CA VAL A 64 -4.88 -14.46 -0.25
C VAL A 64 -4.85 -13.21 -1.13
N VAL A 65 -3.88 -12.34 -0.87
CA VAL A 65 -3.72 -11.05 -1.56
C VAL A 65 -2.24 -10.78 -1.81
N ASP A 66 -1.92 -9.82 -2.68
CA ASP A 66 -0.54 -9.31 -2.83
C ASP A 66 -0.33 -7.97 -2.09
N ILE A 67 -1.41 -7.23 -1.82
CA ILE A 67 -1.33 -5.90 -1.21
C ILE A 67 -2.50 -5.62 -0.27
N ILE A 68 -2.21 -5.04 0.89
CA ILE A 68 -3.19 -4.56 1.88
C ILE A 68 -3.23 -3.03 1.83
N LEU A 69 -4.35 -2.37 2.18
CA LEU A 69 -4.46 -0.90 2.06
C LEU A 69 -3.82 -0.11 3.21
N ASN A 70 -4.09 -0.48 4.47
CA ASN A 70 -3.89 0.44 5.61
C ASN A 70 -2.90 -0.08 6.64
N PHE A 71 -3.27 -1.15 7.34
CA PHE A 71 -2.49 -1.69 8.44
C PHE A 71 -2.29 -3.19 8.23
N PHE A 72 -1.17 -3.67 8.71
CA PHE A 72 -0.84 -5.09 8.71
C PHE A 72 0.08 -5.40 9.88
N MET A 73 0.12 -6.68 10.23
CA MET A 73 1.11 -7.29 11.09
C MET A 73 1.91 -8.25 10.21
N ALA A 74 3.23 -8.30 10.41
CA ALA A 74 4.08 -9.18 9.64
C ALA A 74 5.14 -9.84 10.53
N ARG A 75 5.48 -11.08 10.19
CA ARG A 75 6.55 -11.83 10.85
C ARG A 75 7.89 -11.13 10.59
N THR A 76 8.61 -10.77 11.66
CA THR A 76 9.88 -10.02 11.56
C THR A 76 10.93 -10.74 10.73
N SER A 77 10.97 -12.08 10.76
CA SER A 77 11.90 -12.88 9.95
C SER A 77 11.68 -12.70 8.45
N THR A 78 10.45 -12.45 8.01
CA THR A 78 10.12 -12.27 6.58
C THR A 78 10.11 -10.78 6.23
N ALA A 79 9.37 -9.96 6.98
CA ALA A 79 9.29 -8.52 6.79
C ALA A 79 10.66 -7.83 6.91
N GLY A 80 11.54 -8.34 7.77
CA GLY A 80 12.91 -7.85 7.93
C GLY A 80 13.82 -8.16 6.74
N THR A 81 13.44 -9.05 5.82
CA THR A 81 14.23 -9.30 4.59
C THR A 81 13.80 -8.37 3.44
N VAL A 82 12.55 -7.93 3.44
CA VAL A 82 12.01 -6.98 2.45
C VAL A 82 12.33 -5.54 2.90
N ARG A 83 11.87 -5.17 4.10
CA ARG A 83 11.90 -3.82 4.71
C ARG A 83 11.25 -2.74 3.82
N MET A 84 10.93 -1.60 4.42
CA MET A 84 10.57 -0.40 3.68
C MET A 84 11.84 0.38 3.37
N ASP A 85 11.98 0.86 2.14
CA ASP A 85 13.08 1.75 1.78
C ASP A 85 12.87 3.15 2.40
N PRO A 86 13.80 3.66 3.23
CA PRO A 86 13.69 5.01 3.79
C PRO A 86 13.65 6.12 2.72
N ASN A 87 14.13 5.86 1.50
CA ASN A 87 14.05 6.81 0.38
C ASN A 87 12.60 7.03 -0.10
N PHE A 88 11.71 6.04 0.06
CA PHE A 88 10.30 6.14 -0.28
C PHE A 88 9.49 6.81 0.86
N ASN A 89 10.04 7.89 1.41
CA ASN A 89 9.49 8.58 2.57
C ASN A 89 8.00 8.89 2.37
N ARG A 90 7.13 8.48 3.29
CA ARG A 90 5.66 8.65 3.22
C ARG A 90 4.91 7.93 2.07
N GLN A 91 5.60 7.31 1.10
CA GLN A 91 4.99 6.61 -0.05
C GLN A 91 5.48 5.16 -0.27
N ALA A 92 6.15 4.57 0.72
CA ALA A 92 6.71 3.21 0.65
C ALA A 92 5.67 2.07 0.64
N HIS A 93 4.40 2.34 0.94
CA HIS A 93 3.40 1.28 1.14
C HIS A 93 3.27 0.32 -0.05
N PRO A 94 3.01 0.77 -1.30
CA PRO A 94 3.03 -0.13 -2.45
C PRO A 94 4.43 -0.68 -2.78
N GLU A 95 5.51 0.04 -2.46
CA GLU A 95 6.89 -0.43 -2.64
C GLU A 95 7.17 -1.69 -1.84
N TYR A 96 6.86 -1.66 -0.54
CA TYR A 96 6.99 -2.82 0.35
C TYR A 96 6.30 -4.07 -0.23
N PHE A 97 5.07 -3.94 -0.72
CA PHE A 97 4.33 -5.08 -1.24
C PHE A 97 4.87 -5.59 -2.59
N VAL A 98 5.31 -4.70 -3.48
CA VAL A 98 6.00 -5.10 -4.72
C VAL A 98 7.30 -5.84 -4.41
N ASP A 99 8.11 -5.33 -3.48
CA ASP A 99 9.37 -5.96 -3.07
C ASP A 99 9.15 -7.28 -2.30
N SER A 100 7.95 -7.48 -1.76
CA SER A 100 7.56 -8.69 -1.03
C SER A 100 7.09 -9.85 -1.92
N LEU A 101 6.83 -9.59 -3.21
CA LEU A 101 6.33 -10.60 -4.14
C LEU A 101 7.30 -11.80 -4.21
N GLY A 102 6.75 -13.00 -4.06
CA GLY A 102 7.51 -14.25 -4.01
C GLY A 102 8.31 -14.48 -2.72
N ARG A 103 8.31 -13.53 -1.77
CA ARG A 103 9.08 -13.58 -0.53
C ARG A 103 8.22 -13.59 0.73
N SER A 104 7.02 -13.03 0.66
CA SER A 104 6.05 -12.96 1.77
C SER A 104 4.69 -13.43 1.29
N ARG A 105 4.05 -14.33 2.03
CA ARG A 105 2.63 -14.68 1.81
C ARG A 105 1.74 -13.69 2.56
N VAL A 106 0.83 -13.05 1.85
CA VAL A 106 0.01 -11.95 2.39
C VAL A 106 -1.47 -12.34 2.40
N ALA A 107 -2.15 -12.10 3.53
CA ALA A 107 -3.57 -12.34 3.69
C ALA A 107 -4.30 -11.09 4.18
N TRP A 108 -5.49 -10.87 3.63
CA TRP A 108 -6.46 -9.92 4.16
C TRP A 108 -7.54 -10.67 4.91
N CYS A 109 -7.89 -10.23 6.12
CA CYS A 109 -8.90 -10.85 6.96
C CYS A 109 -9.91 -9.84 7.50
N GLY A 110 -11.20 -10.08 7.34
CA GLY A 110 -12.23 -9.14 7.79
C GLY A 110 -12.39 -9.05 9.31
N LYS A 111 -12.07 -10.12 10.06
CA LYS A 111 -12.02 -10.10 11.53
C LYS A 111 -10.86 -9.25 12.07
N ALA A 112 -9.82 -9.03 11.25
CA ALA A 112 -8.80 -8.03 11.54
C ALA A 112 -9.33 -6.66 11.08
N SER A 113 -10.03 -5.94 11.94
CA SER A 113 -10.53 -4.60 11.59
C SER A 113 -10.19 -3.58 12.65
N ILE A 114 -9.93 -2.35 12.20
CA ILE A 114 -9.80 -1.18 13.06
C ILE A 114 -10.83 -0.12 12.64
N TYR A 115 -11.02 0.89 13.49
CA TYR A 115 -11.86 2.03 13.19
C TYR A 115 -11.02 3.30 13.11
N HIS A 116 -11.35 4.18 12.17
CA HIS A 116 -10.79 5.52 12.14
C HIS A 116 -11.41 6.37 13.26
N VAL A 117 -10.55 6.97 14.09
CA VAL A 117 -10.97 8.10 14.93
C VAL A 117 -11.03 9.34 14.02
N ARG A 118 -12.24 9.76 13.66
CA ARG A 118 -12.48 10.85 12.69
C ARG A 118 -12.43 12.24 13.29
N TYR A 119 -12.47 12.35 14.61
CA TYR A 119 -12.24 13.61 15.32
C TYR A 119 -10.79 13.66 15.75
N CYS A 120 -10.09 14.76 15.48
CA CYS A 120 -8.87 15.08 16.21
C CYS A 120 -9.37 15.68 17.53
N PRO A 121 -9.18 15.01 18.68
CA PRO A 121 -9.68 15.54 19.94
C PRO A 121 -8.93 16.84 20.24
N LYS A 122 -9.57 17.98 19.92
CA LYS A 122 -9.02 19.32 20.14
C LYS A 122 -8.67 19.58 21.61
N ASN A 123 -9.20 18.75 22.50
CA ASN A 123 -9.05 18.82 23.94
C ASN A 123 -7.95 17.86 24.48
N GLU A 124 -7.48 16.92 23.66
CA GLU A 124 -6.43 15.95 24.02
C GLU A 124 -5.07 16.29 23.41
N HIS A 125 -5.03 17.19 22.42
CA HIS A 125 -3.83 17.56 21.69
C HIS A 125 -3.70 19.08 21.58
N SER A 126 -2.48 19.60 21.80
CA SER A 126 -2.19 21.02 21.66
C SER A 126 -2.37 21.49 20.20
N ALA A 127 -2.70 22.78 20.02
CA ALA A 127 -2.77 23.39 18.68
C ALA A 127 -1.42 23.26 17.93
N GLU A 128 -0.32 23.27 18.67
CA GLU A 128 1.02 23.03 18.12
C GLU A 128 1.17 21.61 17.56
N LEU A 129 0.74 20.57 18.29
CA LEU A 129 0.81 19.19 17.83
C LEU A 129 -0.04 18.97 16.57
N ILE A 130 -1.24 19.57 16.53
CA ILE A 130 -2.11 19.53 15.35
C ILE A 130 -1.41 20.19 14.15
N ARG A 131 -0.80 21.36 14.35
CA ARG A 131 -0.03 22.06 13.31
C ARG A 131 1.13 21.21 12.80
N LEU A 132 1.93 20.63 13.72
CA LEU A 132 3.04 19.75 13.37
C LEU A 132 2.57 18.52 12.60
N TYR A 133 1.46 17.91 12.99
CA TYR A 133 0.90 16.77 12.27
C TYR A 133 0.51 17.15 10.83
N HIS A 134 -0.17 18.28 10.63
CA HIS A 134 -0.53 18.74 9.29
C HIS A 134 0.69 19.05 8.41
N ASP A 135 1.69 19.70 8.99
CA ASP A 135 2.98 20.00 8.34
C ASP A 135 3.74 18.72 7.95
N ARG A 136 3.71 17.69 8.81
CA ARG A 136 4.51 16.47 8.59
C ARG A 136 3.80 15.36 7.82
N ARG A 137 2.46 15.36 7.76
CA ARG A 137 1.66 14.31 7.10
C ARG A 137 1.72 14.37 5.58
N GLN A 138 1.91 15.55 5.00
CA GLN A 138 1.94 15.76 3.56
C GLN A 138 3.20 16.52 3.16
N VAL A 139 3.62 16.38 1.90
CA VAL A 139 4.66 17.23 1.31
C VAL A 139 4.01 18.58 0.96
N ALA A 140 4.73 19.69 1.14
CA ALA A 140 4.27 21.03 0.77
C ALA A 140 3.91 21.08 -0.72
N ASP A 141 2.87 21.84 -1.08
CA ASP A 141 2.36 21.85 -2.46
C ASP A 141 3.42 22.26 -3.49
N GLU A 142 4.29 23.20 -3.13
CA GLU A 142 5.41 23.67 -3.95
C GLU A 142 6.47 22.58 -4.20
N ASP A 143 6.70 21.69 -3.23
CA ASP A 143 7.70 20.61 -3.31
C ASP A 143 7.16 19.31 -3.90
N LYS A 144 5.82 19.17 -4.05
CA LYS A 144 5.18 17.91 -4.46
C LYS A 144 5.72 17.37 -5.78
N ARG A 145 6.00 18.27 -6.74
CA ARG A 145 6.47 17.89 -8.06
C ARG A 145 7.85 17.23 -7.97
N ASP A 146 8.79 17.89 -7.31
CA ASP A 146 10.18 17.41 -7.13
C ASP A 146 10.23 16.14 -6.29
N PHE A 147 9.44 16.11 -5.21
CA PHE A 147 9.25 14.92 -4.40
C PHE A 147 8.74 13.72 -5.23
N ASN A 148 7.69 13.90 -6.03
CA ASN A 148 7.13 12.81 -6.83
C ASN A 148 8.08 12.34 -7.94
N MET A 149 8.81 13.24 -8.61
CA MET A 149 9.83 12.84 -9.59
C MET A 149 10.97 12.06 -8.93
N GLN A 150 11.35 12.42 -7.70
CA GLN A 150 12.34 11.66 -6.93
C GLN A 150 11.83 10.26 -6.59
N ILE A 151 10.59 10.11 -6.14
CA ILE A 151 9.96 8.80 -5.88
C ILE A 151 9.91 7.94 -7.14
N ASN A 152 9.53 8.53 -8.28
CA ASN A 152 9.52 7.88 -9.58
C ASN A 152 10.92 7.36 -9.96
N THR A 153 11.94 8.19 -9.75
CA THR A 153 13.35 7.82 -9.96
C THR A 153 13.76 6.61 -9.13
N PHE A 154 13.36 6.57 -7.84
CA PHE A 154 13.66 5.44 -6.97
C PHE A 154 12.96 4.14 -7.41
N TRP A 155 11.70 4.22 -7.86
CA TRP A 155 11.02 3.06 -8.44
C TRP A 155 11.83 2.45 -9.59
N TYR A 156 12.34 3.29 -10.48
CA TYR A 156 13.13 2.82 -11.61
C TYR A 156 14.45 2.19 -11.18
N TYR A 157 15.29 2.91 -10.44
CA TYR A 157 16.63 2.40 -10.13
C TYR A 157 16.62 1.19 -9.18
N ARG A 158 15.60 1.05 -8.33
CA ARG A 158 15.49 -0.07 -7.38
C ARG A 158 14.98 -1.34 -8.05
N ASN A 159 13.91 -1.24 -8.83
CA ASN A 159 13.14 -2.40 -9.33
C ASN A 159 13.03 -2.46 -10.85
N HIS A 160 13.80 -1.63 -11.56
CA HIS A 160 13.64 -1.36 -13.00
C HIS A 160 12.20 -0.94 -13.34
N MET A 161 11.44 -0.38 -12.38
CA MET A 161 10.03 -0.05 -12.57
C MET A 161 9.88 1.26 -13.32
N LYS A 162 9.36 1.15 -14.54
CA LYS A 162 8.99 2.25 -15.45
C LYS A 162 7.58 2.76 -15.24
N CYS A 163 6.65 1.95 -14.75
CA CYS A 163 5.28 2.45 -14.60
C CYS A 163 4.47 1.74 -13.51
N LYS A 164 3.47 2.47 -13.02
CA LYS A 164 2.32 1.95 -12.29
C LYS A 164 1.12 2.16 -13.18
N ALA A 165 0.56 1.09 -13.72
CA ALA A 165 -0.69 1.22 -14.44
C ALA A 165 -1.83 1.35 -13.42
N THR A 166 -2.38 2.55 -13.30
CA THR A 166 -3.59 2.80 -12.52
C THR A 166 -4.82 2.77 -13.43
N VAL A 167 -5.95 2.31 -12.90
CA VAL A 167 -7.26 2.30 -13.59
C VAL A 167 -7.54 3.65 -14.25
N SER A 168 -8.05 3.63 -15.48
CA SER A 168 -8.39 4.76 -16.34
C SER A 168 -8.91 5.97 -15.56
N LEU A 169 -8.06 6.97 -15.33
CA LEU A 169 -8.46 8.26 -14.78
C LEU A 169 -9.16 9.08 -15.87
N THR A 170 -10.16 9.89 -15.48
CA THR A 170 -10.73 10.88 -16.40
C THR A 170 -9.66 11.90 -16.80
N GLU A 171 -9.69 12.38 -18.04
CA GLU A 171 -8.72 13.36 -18.56
C GLU A 171 -8.44 14.56 -17.63
N PRO A 172 -9.47 15.23 -17.04
CA PRO A 172 -9.23 16.33 -16.12
C PRO A 172 -8.45 15.91 -14.87
N THR A 173 -8.71 14.72 -14.35
CA THR A 173 -8.03 14.16 -13.16
C THR A 173 -6.61 13.76 -13.50
N ARG A 174 -6.37 13.19 -14.69
CA ARG A 174 -5.03 12.82 -15.17
C ARG A 174 -4.15 14.06 -15.30
N LYS A 175 -4.61 15.10 -16.02
CA LYS A 175 -3.85 16.35 -16.21
C LYS A 175 -3.48 17.04 -14.90
N ARG A 176 -4.41 17.10 -13.93
CA ARG A 176 -4.12 17.67 -12.61
C ARG A 176 -3.04 16.89 -11.86
N ARG A 177 -3.05 15.57 -11.97
CA ARG A 177 -2.05 14.68 -11.34
C ARG A 177 -0.69 14.82 -12.01
N GLU A 178 -0.65 14.83 -13.34
CA GLU A 178 0.57 15.06 -14.12
C GLU A 178 1.22 16.41 -13.76
N ALA A 179 0.44 17.49 -13.60
CA ALA A 179 0.94 18.80 -13.18
C ALA A 179 1.62 18.78 -11.79
N LEU A 180 1.22 17.86 -10.91
CA LEU A 180 1.81 17.64 -9.59
C LEU A 180 2.93 16.58 -9.60
N GLY A 181 3.36 16.11 -10.77
CA GLY A 181 4.37 15.05 -10.94
C GLY A 181 3.85 13.64 -10.66
N PHE A 182 2.54 13.46 -10.43
CA PHE A 182 1.93 12.13 -10.34
C PHE A 182 1.66 11.59 -11.74
N THR A 183 2.56 10.74 -12.21
CA THR A 183 2.50 10.11 -13.52
C THR A 183 2.29 8.59 -13.37
N ASP A 184 1.57 7.98 -14.30
CA ASP A 184 1.51 6.50 -14.36
C ASP A 184 2.86 5.92 -14.80
N TYR A 185 3.71 6.72 -15.44
CA TYR A 185 5.08 6.38 -15.83
C TYR A 185 6.10 7.05 -14.89
N PHE A 186 7.10 6.32 -14.45
CA PHE A 186 8.13 6.73 -13.50
C PHE A 186 9.30 7.49 -14.14
N TYR A 187 9.08 8.10 -15.32
CA TYR A 187 10.05 8.97 -16.02
C TYR A 187 9.38 10.21 -16.57
#